data_AF-A0A9Q5SD42-F1
#
_entry.id   AF-A0A9Q5SD42-F1
#
_cell.length_a   1.000
_cell.length_b   1.000
_cell.length_c   1.000
_cell.angle_alpha   90.00
_cell.angle_beta   90.00
_cell.angle_gamma   90.00
#
_symmetry.space_group_name_H-M   'P 1'
#
loop_
_entity.id
_entity.type
_entity.pdbx_description
1 polymer ?
#
loop_
_entity_poly.entity_id
_entity_poly.type
_entity_poly.pdbx_seq_one_letter_code
_entity_poly.pdbx_strand_id
1 'polypeptide(L)' 'MYPKFFDKMAFSKEHKDLLIQLYNKEITRNEYNRVLNNLYETKPKVNENKNPDNVLGSAAKFF' A
#
# COMPACT_ATOMS: atom_id res chain seq x y z
N MET A 1 -26.97 2.33 -5.83
CA MET A 1 -26.53 1.31 -6.81
C MET A 1 -25.08 1.61 -7.14
N TYR A 2 -24.17 0.65 -6.96
CA TYR A 2 -22.75 0.84 -7.29
C TYR A 2 -22.43 0.25 -8.68
N PRO A 3 -21.39 0.76 -9.36
CA PRO A 3 -20.95 0.21 -10.63
C PRO A 3 -20.55 -1.28 -10.55
N LYS A 4 -21.16 -2.12 -11.40
CA LYS A 4 -20.90 -3.57 -11.48
C LYS A 4 -19.44 -3.95 -11.77
N PHE A 5 -18.59 -3.00 -12.17
CA PHE A 5 -17.17 -3.27 -12.40
C PHE A 5 -16.39 -3.52 -11.10
N PHE A 6 -16.90 -3.08 -9.94
CA PHE A 6 -16.31 -3.42 -8.64
C PHE A 6 -16.26 -4.95 -8.42
N ASP A 7 -17.26 -5.67 -8.92
CA ASP A 7 -17.30 -7.14 -8.84
C ASP A 7 -16.18 -7.79 -9.65
N LYS A 8 -15.79 -7.16 -10.78
CA LYS A 8 -14.74 -7.63 -11.69
C LYS A 8 -13.32 -7.34 -11.17
N MET A 9 -13.16 -6.54 -10.13
CA MET A 9 -11.84 -6.25 -9.57
C MET A 9 -11.29 -7.45 -8.81
N ALA A 10 -9.98 -7.70 -8.93
CA ALA A 10 -9.23 -8.70 -8.18
C ALA A 10 -8.90 -8.21 -6.74
N PHE A 11 -9.89 -7.61 -6.07
CA PHE A 11 -9.77 -7.14 -4.70
C PHE A 11 -10.49 -8.08 -3.72
N SER A 12 -10.04 -8.07 -2.47
CA SER A 12 -10.77 -8.73 -1.38
C SER A 12 -12.16 -8.14 -1.24
N LYS A 13 -13.08 -8.90 -0.66
CA LYS A 13 -14.44 -8.43 -0.37
C LYS A 13 -14.41 -7.13 0.43
N GLU A 14 -13.55 -7.04 1.45
CA GLU A 14 -13.44 -5.88 2.32
C GLU A 14 -13.02 -4.60 1.57
N HIS A 15 -12.07 -4.71 0.63
CA HIS A 15 -11.67 -3.57 -0.19
C HIS A 15 -12.80 -3.17 -1.16
N LYS A 16 -13.54 -4.13 -1.73
CA LYS A 16 -14.72 -3.82 -2.56
C LYS A 16 -15.78 -3.07 -1.76
N ASP A 17 -16.06 -3.49 -0.52
CA ASP A 17 -17.02 -2.83 0.36
C ASP A 17 -16.58 -1.37 0.67
N LEU A 18 -15.29 -1.14 0.95
CA LEU A 18 -14.74 0.22 1.14
C LEU A 18 -14.90 1.11 -0.10
N LEU A 19 -14.71 0.56 -1.30
CA LEU A 19 -14.89 1.29 -2.55
C LEU A 19 -16.36 1.67 -2.77
N ILE A 20 -17.29 0.78 -2.42
CA ILE A 20 -18.73 1.05 -2.50
C ILE A 20 -19.12 2.16 -1.53
N GLN A 21 -18.64 2.11 -0.28
CA GLN A 21 -18.87 3.17 0.71
C GLN A 21 -18.32 4.53 0.25
N LEU A 22 -17.11 4.55 -0.31
CA LEU A 22 -16.51 5.76 -0.86
C LEU A 22 -17.31 6.31 -2.03
N TYR A 23 -17.79 5.44 -2.93
CA TYR A 23 -18.61 5.83 -4.08
C TYR A 23 -19.96 6.43 -3.65
N ASN A 24 -20.61 5.81 -2.67
CA ASN A 24 -21.86 6.30 -2.09
C ASN A 24 -21.67 7.57 -1.24
N LYS A 25 -20.41 8.04 -1.06
CA LYS A 25 -20.05 9.17 -0.18
C LYS A 25 -20.41 8.93 1.29
N GLU A 26 -20.48 7.67 1.71
CA GLU A 26 -20.70 7.29 3.11
C GLU A 26 -19.43 7.53 3.95
N ILE A 27 -18.26 7.46 3.31
CA ILE A 27 -16.96 7.76 3.92
C ILE A 27 -16.20 8.78 3.11
N THR A 28 -15.32 9.52 3.77
CA THR A 28 -14.37 10.43 3.13
C THR A 28 -13.20 9.67 2.53
N ARG A 29 -12.48 10.32 1.61
CA ARG A 29 -11.24 9.78 1.05
C ARG A 29 -10.19 9.49 2.13
N ASN A 30 -10.15 10.29 3.19
CA ASN A 30 -9.17 10.15 4.25
C ASN A 30 -9.46 8.91 5.13
N GLU A 31 -10.74 8.68 5.45
CA GLU A 31 -11.18 7.47 6.16
C GLU A 31 -10.92 6.22 5.34
N TYR A 32 -11.29 6.26 4.05
CA TYR A 32 -10.97 5.18 3.11
C TYR A 32 -9.49 4.82 3.14
N ASN A 33 -8.59 5.80 3.01
CA ASN A 33 -7.14 5.57 3.00
C ASN A 33 -6.64 4.97 4.32
N ARG A 34 -7.16 5.45 5.46
CA ARG A 34 -6.77 4.93 6.78
C ARG A 34 -7.16 3.46 6.94
N VAL A 35 -8.39 3.10 6.57
CA VAL A 35 -8.86 1.72 6.67
C VAL A 35 -8.14 0.82 5.65
N LEU A 36 -7.92 1.32 4.43
CA LEU A 36 -7.18 0.61 3.39
C LEU A 36 -5.74 0.31 3.81
N ASN A 37 -5.05 1.28 4.41
CA ASN A 37 -3.70 1.06 4.92
C ASN A 37 -3.69 -0.03 5.98
N ASN A 38 -4.60 -0.01 6.95
CA ASN A 38 -4.69 -1.08 7.95
C ASN A 38 -4.97 -2.46 7.33
N LEU A 39 -5.80 -2.51 6.27
CA LEU A 39 -6.16 -3.73 5.56
C LEU A 39 -4.95 -4.39 4.87
N TYR A 40 -3.97 -3.61 4.41
CA TYR A 40 -2.80 -4.12 3.68
C TYR A 40 -1.48 -4.09 4.47
N GLU A 41 -1.34 -3.18 5.44
CA GLU A 41 -0.16 -3.05 6.30
C GLU A 41 -0.09 -4.11 7.40
N THR A 42 -1.15 -4.87 7.63
CA THR A 42 -1.14 -6.07 8.50
C THR A 42 -0.28 -7.21 7.96
N LYS A 43 0.34 -7.06 6.78
CA LYS A 43 1.51 -7.87 6.42
C LYS A 43 2.71 -7.28 7.16
N PRO A 44 3.28 -7.96 8.18
CA PRO A 44 4.49 -7.47 8.81
C PRO A 44 5.50 -7.23 7.69
N LYS A 45 6.01 -6.00 7.60
CA LYS A 45 7.20 -5.73 6.81
C LYS A 45 8.24 -6.70 7.37
N VAL A 46 8.55 -7.76 6.62
CA VAL A 46 9.78 -8.50 6.82
C VAL A 46 10.87 -7.44 6.71
N ASN A 47 11.36 -7.07 7.87
CA ASN A 47 12.59 -6.36 8.15
C ASN A 47 13.64 -6.58 7.06
N GLU A 48 13.63 -5.74 6.02
CA GLU A 48 14.84 -5.56 5.21
C GLU A 48 15.81 -4.73 6.04
N ASN A 49 16.57 -5.44 6.87
CA ASN A 49 17.82 -4.96 7.44
C ASN A 49 18.77 -4.72 6.26
N LYS A 50 18.72 -3.55 5.64
CA LYS A 50 19.77 -3.10 4.71
C LYS A 50 20.54 -2.00 5.42
N ASN A 51 21.49 -2.45 6.22
CA ASN A 51 22.64 -1.66 6.64
C ASN A 51 23.32 -1.08 5.37
N PRO A 52 23.38 0.25 5.17
CA PRO A 52 24.22 0.84 4.14
C PRO A 52 25.63 1.08 4.69
N ASP A 53 26.31 0.02 5.12
CA ASP A 53 27.76 0.03 5.31
C ASP A 53 28.44 -0.14 3.95
N ASN A 54 28.34 0.89 3.13
CA ASN A 54 29.20 1.09 1.98
C ASN A 54 29.33 2.58 1.70
N VAL A 55 29.98 3.26 2.64
CA VAL A 55 30.61 4.55 2.38
C VAL A 55 31.64 4.34 1.28
N LEU A 56 31.23 4.77 0.09
CA LEU A 56 32.04 5.14 -1.06
C LEU A 56 33.31 5.89 -0.60
N GLY A 57 34.44 5.19 -0.60
CA GLY A 57 35.74 5.69 -0.15
C GLY A 57 36.81 5.53 -1.21
N SER A 58 36.71 6.38 -2.23
CA SER A 58 37.79 6.94 -3.06
C SER A 58 38.97 6.05 -3.51
N ALA A 59 39.05 5.96 -4.84
CA ALA A 59 40.21 5.63 -5.66
C ALA A 59 41.59 5.99 -5.06
N ALA A 60 42.52 5.02 -5.09
CA ALA A 60 43.94 5.32 -5.32
C ALA A 60 44.69 4.12 -5.93
N LYS A 61 45.01 4.28 -7.23
CA LYS A 61 46.31 4.02 -7.87
C LYS A 61 46.86 2.59 -7.88
N PHE A 62 46.66 1.92 -9.02
CA PHE A 62 47.65 1.01 -9.59
C PHE A 62 48.47 1.78 -10.63
N PHE A 63 49.71 2.15 -10.27
CA PHE A 63 50.89 2.28 -11.14
C PHE A 63 52.13 2.22 -10.26
#